data_AF-A0A966U7V4-F1
#
_entry.id   AF-A0A966U7V4-F1
#
_cell.length_a   1.000
_cell.length_b   1.000
_cell.length_c   1.000
_cell.angle_alpha   90.00
_cell.angle_beta   90.00
_cell.angle_gamma   90.00
#
_symmetry.space_group_name_H-M   'P 1'
#
loop_
_entity.id
_entity.type
_entity.pdbx_description
1 polymer ?
#
loop_
_entity_poly.entity_id
_entity_poly.type
_entity_poly.pdbx_seq_one_letter_code
_entity_poly.pdbx_strand_id
1 'polypeptide(L)' 'MAMSVLVIDVGTTGLRAAIVTRDGVVEHLRYEKCAPTSPFPGLVEFDARAMADAVLRVASEVLSLSGPV' A
#
# COMPACT_ATOMS: atom_id res chain seq x y z
N MET A 1 -9.75 -23.25 -3.28
CA MET A 1 -9.42 -21.98 -2.64
C MET A 1 -9.95 -20.87 -3.53
N ALA A 2 -10.63 -19.86 -2.96
CA ALA A 2 -11.09 -18.72 -3.75
C ALA A 2 -9.86 -17.89 -4.18
N MET A 3 -9.82 -17.49 -5.45
CA MET A 3 -8.69 -16.74 -6.00
C MET A 3 -8.82 -15.26 -5.62
N SER A 4 -7.74 -14.69 -5.11
CA SER A 4 -7.62 -13.27 -4.80
C SER A 4 -6.21 -12.76 -5.13
N VAL A 5 -6.05 -11.45 -5.21
CA VAL A 5 -4.77 -10.79 -5.49
C VAL A 5 -4.50 -9.70 -4.46
N LEU A 6 -3.24 -9.59 -4.03
CA LEU A 6 -2.78 -8.41 -3.28
C LEU A 6 -2.61 -7.25 -4.27
N VAL A 7 -3.30 -6.14 -4.01
CA VAL A 7 -3.13 -4.89 -4.76
C VAL A 7 -2.44 -3.88 -3.87
N ILE A 8 -1.44 -3.20 -4.43
CA ILE A 8 -0.71 -2.10 -3.79
C ILE A 8 -0.89 -0.86 -4.67
N ASP A 9 -1.53 0.17 -4.13
CA ASP A 9 -1.74 1.45 -4.79
C ASP A 9 -0.89 2.53 -4.12
N VAL A 10 0.16 2.95 -4.82
CA VAL A 10 1.14 3.93 -4.35
C VAL A 10 0.75 5.31 -4.85
N GLY A 11 0.03 6.04 -4.01
CA GLY A 11 -0.35 7.43 -4.26
C GLY A 11 0.70 8.43 -3.76
N THR A 12 0.59 9.66 -4.24
CA THR A 12 1.53 10.75 -3.91
C THR A 12 1.49 11.15 -2.44
N THR A 13 0.32 11.13 -1.78
CA THR A 13 0.20 11.53 -0.36
C THR A 13 0.38 10.34 0.59
N GLY A 14 0.23 9.14 0.07
CA GLY A 14 0.21 7.91 0.83
C GLY A 14 -0.21 6.75 -0.04
N LEU A 15 0.02 5.57 0.50
CA LEU A 15 -0.14 4.30 -0.19
C LEU A 15 -1.11 3.41 0.55
N ARG A 16 -1.65 2.42 -0.15
CA ARG A 16 -2.57 1.46 0.43
C ARG A 16 -2.37 0.08 -0.16
N ALA A 17 -2.72 -0.93 0.62
CA ALA A 17 -2.79 -2.32 0.17
C ALA A 17 -4.14 -2.92 0.53
N ALA A 18 -4.60 -3.88 -0.27
CA ALA A 18 -5.83 -4.63 -0.03
C ALA A 18 -5.80 -5.98 -0.75
N ILE A 19 -6.62 -6.93 -0.29
CA ILE A 19 -6.96 -8.12 -1.07
C ILE A 19 -8.11 -7.77 -1.98
N VAL A 20 -7.99 -8.13 -3.27
CA VAL A 20 -9.10 -8.03 -4.22
C VAL A 20 -9.49 -9.44 -4.62
N THR A 21 -10.72 -9.83 -4.30
CA THR A 21 -11.27 -11.13 -4.68
C THR A 21 -11.57 -11.17 -6.19
N ARG A 22 -11.77 -12.36 -6.74
CA ARG A 22 -12.17 -12.55 -8.15
C ARG A 22 -13.40 -11.74 -8.54
N ASP A 23 -14.33 -11.53 -7.63
CA ASP A 23 -15.58 -10.79 -7.87
C ASP A 23 -15.40 -9.27 -7.70
N GLY A 24 -14.17 -8.81 -7.49
CA GLY A 24 -13.83 -7.39 -7.33
C GLY A 24 -14.10 -6.85 -5.92
N VAL A 25 -14.39 -7.71 -4.94
CA VAL A 25 -14.57 -7.29 -3.55
C VAL A 25 -13.21 -6.91 -2.96
N VAL A 26 -13.15 -5.73 -2.35
CA VAL A 26 -11.96 -5.22 -1.68
C VAL A 26 -12.03 -5.57 -0.19
N GLU A 27 -11.09 -6.39 0.27
CA GLU A 27 -10.98 -6.87 1.64
C GLU A 27 -9.69 -6.36 2.31
N HIS A 28 -9.73 -6.25 3.63
CA HIS A 28 -8.58 -5.95 4.50
C HIS A 28 -7.81 -4.65 4.18
N LEU A 29 -8.41 -3.65 3.55
CA LEU A 29 -7.72 -2.42 3.14
C LEU A 29 -6.93 -1.76 4.28
N ARG A 30 -5.66 -1.44 4.01
CA ARG A 30 -4.75 -0.70 4.90
C ARG A 30 -4.17 0.49 4.16
N TYR A 31 -4.08 1.63 4.84
CA TYR A 31 -3.53 2.85 4.32
C TYR A 31 -2.41 3.36 5.22
N GLU A 32 -1.36 3.86 4.61
CA GLU A 32 -0.28 4.55 5.30
C GLU A 32 0.03 5.88 4.61
N LYS A 33 0.16 6.94 5.41
CA LYS A 33 0.62 8.25 4.91
C LYS A 33 2.10 8.15 4.56
N CYS A 34 2.43 8.49 3.32
CA CYS A 34 3.79 8.49 2.78
C CYS A 34 3.90 9.70 1.84
N ALA A 35 3.89 10.89 2.43
CA ALA A 35 3.89 12.15 1.68
C ALA A 35 5.33 12.57 1.35
N PRO A 36 5.55 13.25 0.22
CA PRO A 36 6.86 13.76 -0.14
C PRO A 36 7.23 14.95 0.72
N THR A 37 8.52 15.30 0.70
CA THR A 37 9.02 16.57 1.23
C THR A 37 9.12 17.61 0.11
N SER A 38 8.94 18.88 0.44
CA SER A 38 9.21 20.00 -0.47
C SER A 38 10.26 20.90 0.17
N PRO A 39 11.55 20.72 -0.17
CA PRO A 39 12.65 21.47 0.46
C PRO A 39 12.65 22.95 0.04
N PHE A 40 12.13 23.26 -1.15
CA PHE A 40 11.95 24.62 -1.67
C PHE A 40 10.89 24.64 -2.79
N PRO A 41 10.37 25.82 -3.18
CA PRO A 41 9.32 25.94 -4.19
C PRO A 41 9.70 25.29 -5.53
N GLY A 42 8.81 24.45 -6.06
CA GLY A 42 9.00 23.78 -7.35
C GLY A 42 9.70 22.42 -7.29
N LEU A 43 10.14 21.97 -6.10
CA LEU A 43 10.72 20.63 -5.91
C LEU A 43 9.90 19.82 -4.90
N VAL A 44 9.63 18.56 -5.27
CA VAL A 44 8.94 17.56 -4.46
C VAL A 44 9.73 16.26 -4.59
N GLU A 45 10.09 15.65 -3.46
CA GLU A 45 10.92 14.45 -3.42
C GLU A 45 10.35 13.42 -2.45
N PHE A 46 10.55 12.14 -2.79
CA PHE A 46 10.20 11.02 -1.94
C PHE A 46 11.46 10.32 -1.44
N ASP A 47 11.44 9.91 -0.18
CA ASP A 47 12.40 8.94 0.32
C ASP A 47 11.98 7.53 -0.15
N ALA A 48 12.76 6.97 -1.08
CA ALA A 48 12.49 5.66 -1.66
C ALA A 48 12.56 4.52 -0.62
N ARG A 49 13.41 4.63 0.41
CA ARG A 49 13.50 3.60 1.46
C ARG A 49 12.30 3.67 2.37
N ALA A 50 11.93 4.87 2.81
CA ALA A 50 10.74 5.06 3.62
C ALA A 50 9.47 4.59 2.88
N MET A 51 9.38 4.82 1.58
CA MET A 51 8.27 4.32 0.75
C MET A 51 8.27 2.79 0.66
N ALA A 52 9.43 2.16 0.42
CA ALA A 52 9.53 0.70 0.39
C ALA A 52 9.13 0.07 1.73
N ASP A 53 9.58 0.63 2.85
CA ASP A 53 9.23 0.16 4.19
C ASP A 53 7.73 0.29 4.47
N ALA A 54 7.11 1.41 4.07
CA ALA A 54 5.68 1.62 4.18
C ALA A 54 4.89 0.61 3.33
N VAL A 55 5.31 0.34 2.09
CA VAL A 55 4.71 -0.67 1.21
C VAL A 55 4.74 -2.05 1.87
N LEU A 56 5.92 -2.48 2.35
CA LEU A 56 6.08 -3.79 2.98
C LEU A 56 5.23 -3.91 4.24
N ARG A 57 5.10 -2.84 5.03
CA ARG A 57 4.28 -2.83 6.24
C ARG A 57 2.79 -3.04 5.91
N VAL A 58 2.21 -2.21 5.04
CA VAL A 58 0.79 -2.35 4.70
C VAL A 58 0.49 -3.67 3.99
N ALA A 59 1.40 -4.15 3.14
CA ALA A 59 1.24 -5.43 2.45
C ALA A 59 1.25 -6.59 3.45
N SER A 60 2.20 -6.59 4.39
CA SER A 60 2.30 -7.62 5.43
C SER A 60 1.09 -7.62 6.35
N GLU A 61 0.60 -6.44 6.74
CA GLU A 61 -0.62 -6.31 7.55
C GLU A 61 -1.84 -6.89 6.82
N VAL A 62 -2.04 -6.56 5.54
CA VAL A 62 -3.12 -7.10 4.72
C VAL A 62 -3.02 -8.63 4.63
N LEU A 63 -1.85 -9.15 4.28
CA LEU A 63 -1.63 -10.60 4.13
C LEU A 63 -1.89 -11.35 5.45
N SER A 64 -1.51 -10.78 6.59
CA SER A 64 -1.76 -11.39 7.92
C SER A 64 -3.24 -11.59 8.24
N LEU A 65 -4.12 -10.80 7.61
CA LEU A 65 -5.58 -10.84 7.81
C LEU A 65 -6.28 -11.75 6.79
N SER A 66 -5.58 -12.14 5.73
CA SER A 66 -6.16 -12.78 4.54
C SER A 66 -6.20 -14.31 4.60
N GLY A 67 -5.70 -14.89 5.70
CA GLY A 67 -5.50 -16.33 5.84
C GLY A 67 -4.24 -16.83 5.13
N PRO A 68 -4.04 -18.17 5.07
CA PRO A 68 -2.86 -18.76 4.42
C PRO A 68 -2.80 -18.41 2.93
N VAL A 69 -1.61 -18.02 2.47
CA VAL A 69 -1.26 -17.81 1.04
C VAL A 69 -0.49 -18.98 0.47
#